data_AF-A0A433QUP8-F1
#
_entry.id   AF-A0A433QUP8-F1
#
_cell.length_a   1.000
_cell.length_b   1.000
_cell.length_c   1.000
_cell.angle_alpha   90.00
_cell.angle_beta   90.00
_cell.angle_gamma   90.00
#
_symmetry.space_group_name_H-M   'P 1'
#
loop_
_entity.id
_entity.type
_entity.pdbx_description
1 polymer ?
#
loop_
_entity_poly.entity_id
_entity_poly.type
_entity_poly.pdbx_seq_one_letter_code
_entity_poly.pdbx_strand_id
1 'polypeptide(L)'
;MHSKHHTTTLTPAASPPDPDDDDDDFVSKLHSQFALYRLVLHRPVCPKVCPNQWHRVTLLLSNELGLFRKKDLEPDGFVRLRCAFLPRVGDNDGDDAYTVEARPLQDEVWALNDVVGMKWPGFKGSAKGGLEYRIVRRKSWVAVKGAAVEAGGGCHVAREVNARTNGNRNGRVPTSTVPPPALGQRYLHIFPDPEAEHSINVMPLVIGPLSIVADDGGDDSGGSPPAAEVPGLPTTSVPIRFWDADESLHETYRTFPLPDFPTSTGSHRKRAGGRHLLIQESWDSGIPGKVWDSALVLSAFFANMIARSPKWLEGKHVVDLSAGTGFVGLYLASLATALPHPSFASATTTRKTPHITITDLSHALRLIRTNLRLNSHLITNPTPSARVDIRRLEWGHAADARRLVPCDVIIASDVLYETQHFANLVATLVTLSSIRWTRVYLGYKRRGLGRADEEKFFNMCAERFDIRVIGGESALGEGMGVGTMASVDEENALVPELAARTGVVLYRMIRRS
;
A
#
# COMPACT_ATOMS: atom_id res chain seq x y z
N MET A 1 -72.18 -38.07 -41.29
CA MET A 1 -71.95 -36.63 -41.50
C MET A 1 -70.53 -36.31 -41.06
N HIS A 2 -69.69 -35.91 -42.02
CA HIS A 2 -68.32 -35.46 -41.76
C HIS A 2 -68.31 -34.14 -40.99
N SER A 3 -67.40 -33.98 -40.03
CA SER A 3 -66.70 -32.71 -39.83
C SER A 3 -65.38 -32.91 -39.11
N LYS A 4 -64.45 -32.00 -39.37
CA LYS A 4 -62.99 -32.15 -39.33
C LYS A 4 -62.43 -31.86 -37.93
N HIS A 5 -61.36 -32.56 -37.56
CA HIS A 5 -60.50 -32.18 -36.44
C HIS A 5 -59.68 -30.95 -36.83
N HIS A 6 -59.82 -29.86 -36.07
CA HIS A 6 -58.88 -28.73 -36.06
C HIS A 6 -58.03 -28.82 -34.79
N THR A 7 -56.76 -29.18 -34.95
CA THR A 7 -55.74 -29.04 -33.91
C THR A 7 -55.31 -27.58 -33.87
N THR A 8 -55.66 -26.88 -32.78
CA THR A 8 -55.15 -25.54 -32.50
C THR A 8 -53.88 -25.68 -31.67
N THR A 9 -52.74 -25.35 -32.26
CA THR A 9 -51.44 -25.30 -31.57
C THR A 9 -51.41 -24.06 -30.68
N LEU A 10 -51.53 -24.24 -29.36
CA LEU A 10 -51.26 -23.19 -28.39
C LEU A 10 -49.74 -23.05 -28.24
N THR A 11 -49.19 -21.92 -28.66
CA THR A 11 -47.84 -21.48 -28.28
C THR A 11 -47.74 -21.36 -26.76
N PRO A 12 -46.70 -21.91 -26.11
CA PRO A 12 -46.50 -21.70 -24.67
C PRO A 12 -46.24 -20.22 -24.42
N ALA A 13 -46.94 -19.66 -23.42
CA ALA A 13 -46.63 -18.34 -22.89
C ALA A 13 -45.16 -18.29 -22.46
N ALA A 14 -44.47 -17.20 -22.78
CA ALA A 14 -43.11 -16.95 -22.34
C ALA A 14 -43.03 -17.08 -20.81
N SER A 15 -42.10 -17.89 -20.33
CA SER A 15 -41.77 -18.00 -18.91
C SER A 15 -41.46 -16.60 -18.35
N PRO A 16 -41.88 -16.28 -17.12
CA PRO A 16 -41.41 -15.08 -16.46
C PRO A 16 -39.87 -15.14 -16.37
N PRO A 17 -39.16 -13.99 -16.51
CA PRO A 17 -37.72 -13.96 -16.35
C PRO A 17 -37.33 -14.50 -14.97
N ASP A 18 -36.35 -15.40 -14.95
CA ASP A 18 -35.81 -15.94 -13.70
C ASP A 18 -35.18 -14.78 -12.91
N PRO A 19 -35.51 -14.60 -11.62
CA PRO A 19 -34.94 -13.54 -10.80
C PRO A 19 -33.43 -13.68 -10.59
N ASP A 20 -32.84 -14.83 -10.95
CA ASP A 20 -31.41 -15.10 -10.83
C ASP A 20 -30.58 -14.59 -12.04
N ASP A 21 -31.20 -14.31 -13.19
CA ASP A 21 -30.50 -13.87 -14.41
C ASP A 21 -30.00 -12.41 -14.30
N ASP A 22 -30.75 -11.55 -13.57
CA ASP A 22 -30.36 -10.16 -13.33
C ASP A 22 -29.19 -10.05 -12.34
N ASP A 23 -29.11 -10.95 -11.35
CA ASP A 23 -28.02 -10.99 -10.37
C ASP A 23 -26.71 -11.49 -11.01
N ASP A 24 -26.77 -12.51 -11.88
CA ASP A 24 -25.59 -13.00 -12.59
C ASP A 24 -25.06 -12.00 -13.64
N ASP A 25 -25.93 -11.26 -14.34
CA ASP A 25 -25.52 -10.20 -15.25
C ASP A 25 -24.98 -8.97 -14.49
N PHE A 26 -25.58 -8.60 -13.35
CA PHE A 26 -25.07 -7.55 -12.47
C PHE A 26 -23.68 -7.90 -11.90
N VAL A 27 -23.52 -9.10 -11.36
CA VAL A 27 -22.26 -9.63 -10.84
C VAL A 27 -21.22 -9.73 -11.95
N SER A 28 -21.58 -10.21 -13.14
CA SER A 28 -20.68 -10.27 -14.32
C SER A 28 -20.23 -8.88 -14.80
N LYS A 29 -21.13 -7.90 -14.83
CA LYS A 29 -20.83 -6.49 -15.14
C LYS A 29 -19.92 -5.86 -14.09
N LEU A 30 -20.22 -6.05 -12.81
CA LEU A 30 -19.38 -5.63 -11.69
C LEU A 30 -17.98 -6.24 -11.82
N HIS A 31 -17.90 -7.54 -12.10
CA HIS A 31 -16.66 -8.28 -12.31
C HIS A 31 -15.80 -7.69 -13.44
N SER A 32 -16.42 -7.32 -14.58
CA SER A 32 -15.71 -6.80 -15.77
C SER A 32 -14.95 -5.49 -15.54
N GLN A 33 -15.26 -4.78 -14.47
CA GLN A 33 -14.74 -3.43 -14.23
C GLN A 33 -13.49 -3.43 -13.34
N PHE A 34 -13.00 -4.57 -12.84
CA PHE A 34 -11.85 -4.61 -11.92
C PHE A 34 -10.52 -4.88 -12.62
N ALA A 35 -9.52 -4.04 -12.34
CA ALA A 35 -8.23 -4.05 -13.03
C ALA A 35 -7.02 -4.32 -12.13
N LEU A 36 -7.21 -4.32 -10.80
CA LEU A 36 -6.14 -4.42 -9.81
C LEU A 36 -6.38 -5.59 -8.85
N TYR A 37 -5.50 -6.59 -8.92
CA TYR A 37 -5.46 -7.70 -7.99
C TYR A 37 -4.58 -7.40 -6.77
N ARG A 38 -4.88 -8.05 -5.66
CA ARG A 38 -4.18 -8.00 -4.37
C ARG A 38 -3.63 -9.36 -4.03
N LEU A 39 -2.39 -9.37 -3.57
CA LEU A 39 -1.83 -10.50 -2.84
C LEU A 39 -2.40 -10.50 -1.43
N VAL A 40 -3.13 -11.57 -1.09
CA VAL A 40 -3.74 -11.78 0.22
C VAL A 40 -3.05 -12.95 0.90
N LEU A 41 -2.63 -12.76 2.14
CA LEU A 41 -2.01 -13.82 2.91
C LEU A 41 -3.07 -14.86 3.29
N HIS A 42 -2.93 -16.10 2.82
CA HIS A 42 -3.90 -17.16 3.06
C HIS A 42 -3.72 -17.83 4.43
N ARG A 43 -2.47 -17.87 4.92
CA ARG A 43 -2.12 -18.46 6.21
C ARG A 43 -1.10 -17.58 6.91
N PRO A 44 -1.15 -17.48 8.25
CA PRO A 44 -0.13 -16.80 9.03
C PRO A 44 1.27 -17.33 8.73
N VAL A 45 2.26 -16.42 8.75
CA VAL A 45 3.69 -16.74 8.66
C VAL A 45 4.24 -16.92 10.09
N CYS A 46 5.47 -17.45 10.24
CA CYS A 46 6.15 -17.43 11.53
C CYS A 46 6.85 -16.07 11.74
N PRO A 47 6.62 -15.35 12.86
CA PRO A 47 7.30 -14.09 13.14
C PRO A 47 8.77 -14.28 13.47
N LYS A 48 9.16 -15.46 13.95
CA LYS A 48 10.54 -15.81 14.29
C LYS A 48 11.12 -16.66 13.17
N VAL A 49 12.09 -16.12 12.47
CA VAL A 49 12.66 -16.75 11.28
C VAL A 49 14.12 -17.11 11.58
N CYS A 50 14.45 -18.39 11.45
CA CYS A 50 15.82 -18.86 11.62
C CYS A 50 16.55 -18.78 10.26
N PRO A 51 17.80 -18.28 10.22
CA PRO A 51 18.59 -18.28 9.00
C PRO A 51 18.73 -19.69 8.40
N ASN A 52 18.83 -19.75 7.08
CA ASN A 52 19.00 -20.95 6.26
C ASN A 52 17.83 -21.96 6.32
N GLN A 53 16.74 -21.67 7.02
CA GLN A 53 15.52 -22.47 7.01
C GLN A 53 14.52 -21.96 5.98
N TRP A 54 13.85 -22.88 5.28
CA TRP A 54 12.79 -22.55 4.34
C TRP A 54 11.46 -22.38 5.08
N HIS A 55 10.82 -21.24 4.85
CA HIS A 55 9.52 -20.88 5.37
C HIS A 55 8.53 -20.73 4.21
N ARG A 56 7.32 -21.24 4.39
CA ARG A 56 6.26 -21.22 3.38
C ARG A 56 5.36 -20.00 3.54
N VAL A 57 5.03 -19.34 2.43
CA VAL A 57 4.02 -18.30 2.34
C VAL A 57 2.99 -18.71 1.29
N THR A 58 1.77 -18.98 1.73
CA THR A 58 0.64 -19.28 0.83
C THR A 58 -0.19 -18.02 0.62
N LEU A 59 -0.52 -17.72 -0.63
CA LEU A 59 -1.18 -16.50 -1.04
C LEU A 59 -2.45 -16.80 -1.84
N LEU A 60 -3.43 -15.91 -1.71
CA LEU A 60 -4.56 -15.78 -2.61
C LEU A 60 -4.36 -14.54 -3.48
N LEU A 61 -4.77 -14.66 -4.74
CA LEU A 61 -4.91 -13.54 -5.66
C LEU A 61 -6.38 -13.16 -5.72
N SER A 62 -6.73 -11.92 -5.35
CA SER A 62 -8.11 -11.45 -5.38
C SER A 62 -8.20 -9.97 -5.74
N ASN A 63 -9.29 -9.54 -6.37
CA ASN A 63 -9.57 -8.12 -6.58
C ASN A 63 -10.04 -7.44 -5.28
N GLU A 64 -10.44 -6.17 -5.33
CA GLU A 64 -10.93 -5.44 -4.15
C GLU A 64 -12.19 -6.04 -3.51
N LEU A 65 -12.96 -6.86 -4.24
CA LEU A 65 -14.14 -7.55 -3.72
C LEU A 65 -13.81 -8.93 -3.15
N GLY A 66 -12.53 -9.34 -3.15
CA GLY A 66 -12.13 -10.66 -2.69
C GLY A 66 -12.35 -11.77 -3.73
N LEU A 67 -12.53 -11.41 -5.00
CA LEU A 67 -12.87 -12.34 -6.07
C LEU A 67 -11.71 -12.58 -7.02
N PHE A 68 -11.68 -13.75 -7.64
CA PHE A 68 -10.68 -14.13 -8.63
C PHE A 68 -11.32 -14.65 -9.91
N ARG A 69 -10.76 -14.25 -11.06
CA ARG A 69 -11.21 -14.75 -12.37
C ARG A 69 -10.04 -15.30 -13.15
N LYS A 70 -10.11 -16.59 -13.46
CA LYS A 70 -9.07 -17.27 -14.24
C LYS A 70 -8.86 -16.64 -15.62
N LYS A 71 -9.94 -16.22 -16.28
CA LYS A 71 -9.91 -15.55 -17.60
C LYS A 71 -9.09 -14.26 -17.62
N ASP A 72 -8.96 -13.56 -16.48
CA ASP A 72 -8.20 -12.31 -16.43
C ASP A 72 -6.70 -12.56 -16.52
N LEU A 73 -6.24 -13.76 -16.15
CA LEU A 73 -4.84 -14.17 -16.27
C LEU A 73 -4.47 -14.61 -17.69
N GLU A 74 -5.43 -14.81 -18.60
CA GLU A 74 -5.16 -15.25 -19.97
C GLU A 74 -4.50 -14.14 -20.81
N PRO A 75 -3.71 -14.48 -21.85
CA PRO A 75 -3.39 -15.83 -22.33
C PRO A 75 -2.28 -16.53 -21.53
N ASP A 76 -1.46 -15.78 -20.80
CA ASP A 76 -0.21 -16.30 -20.22
C ASP A 76 -0.45 -17.19 -19.00
N GLY A 77 -1.52 -16.94 -18.26
CA GLY A 77 -1.98 -17.80 -17.18
C GLY A 77 -1.07 -17.81 -15.95
N PHE A 78 -0.17 -16.83 -15.76
CA PHE A 78 0.72 -16.81 -14.59
C PHE A 78 0.99 -15.40 -14.04
N VAL A 79 1.37 -15.34 -12.77
CA VAL A 79 1.97 -14.17 -12.13
C VAL A 79 3.25 -14.63 -11.45
N ARG A 80 4.38 -14.05 -11.86
CA ARG A 80 5.68 -14.29 -11.23
C ARG A 80 5.90 -13.30 -10.09
N LEU A 81 6.32 -13.80 -8.93
CA LEU A 81 6.62 -13.00 -7.75
C LEU A 81 8.12 -13.01 -7.43
N ARG A 82 8.59 -11.88 -6.90
CA ARG A 82 9.86 -11.74 -6.19
C ARG A 82 9.60 -11.47 -4.71
N CYS A 83 10.63 -11.72 -3.90
CA CYS A 83 10.58 -11.56 -2.46
C CYS A 83 11.90 -10.99 -1.97
N ALA A 84 11.85 -9.92 -1.19
CA ALA A 84 13.01 -9.25 -0.62
C ALA A 84 12.66 -8.68 0.76
N PHE A 85 13.65 -8.19 1.51
CA PHE A 85 13.34 -7.32 2.63
C PHE A 85 12.86 -5.96 2.12
N LEU A 86 11.89 -5.38 2.80
CA LEU A 86 11.53 -3.98 2.59
C LEU A 86 12.71 -3.10 3.00
N PRO A 87 13.21 -2.21 2.12
CA PRO A 87 14.32 -1.32 2.46
C PRO A 87 13.97 -0.41 3.63
N ARG A 88 14.92 -0.17 4.54
CA ARG A 88 14.75 0.83 5.60
C ARG A 88 15.37 2.16 5.21
N VAL A 89 14.72 3.23 5.65
CA VAL A 89 15.27 4.58 5.54
C VAL A 89 16.55 4.68 6.39
N GLY A 90 17.71 4.75 5.73
CA GLY A 90 19.01 4.88 6.39
C GLY A 90 19.93 3.66 6.31
N ASP A 91 19.44 2.52 5.81
CA ASP A 91 20.30 1.36 5.54
C ASP A 91 21.21 1.69 4.33
N ASN A 92 22.51 1.85 4.58
CA ASN A 92 23.48 1.85 3.49
C ASN A 92 23.61 0.42 2.96
N ASP A 93 23.71 0.26 1.64
CA ASP A 93 23.88 -1.03 0.92
C ASP A 93 24.96 -1.98 1.50
N GLY A 94 25.86 -1.47 2.33
CA GLY A 94 26.96 -2.19 2.95
C GLY A 94 26.69 -2.91 4.27
N ASP A 95 25.52 -2.74 4.92
CA ASP A 95 25.37 -3.15 6.34
C ASP A 95 24.26 -4.18 6.63
N ASP A 96 23.48 -4.63 5.64
CA ASP A 96 22.47 -5.68 5.89
C ASP A 96 23.11 -7.08 5.82
N ALA A 97 23.29 -7.70 6.98
CA ALA A 97 23.95 -9.00 7.13
C ALA A 97 23.19 -10.16 6.44
N TYR A 98 21.93 -9.94 6.04
CA TYR A 98 21.05 -10.97 5.52
C TYR A 98 20.39 -10.59 4.19
N THR A 99 20.09 -11.60 3.37
CA THR A 99 19.30 -11.48 2.14
C THR A 99 18.20 -12.54 2.13
N VAL A 100 17.14 -12.28 1.36
CA VAL A 100 16.05 -13.22 1.14
C VAL A 100 16.31 -13.98 -0.15
N GLU A 101 16.27 -15.31 -0.08
CA GLU A 101 16.13 -16.18 -1.24
C GLU A 101 14.70 -16.68 -1.31
N ALA A 102 14.14 -16.77 -2.52
CA ALA A 102 12.78 -17.28 -2.73
C ALA A 102 12.74 -18.31 -3.85
N ARG A 103 11.86 -19.29 -3.71
CA ARG A 103 11.63 -20.36 -4.68
C ARG A 103 10.14 -20.68 -4.81
N PRO A 104 9.72 -21.41 -5.86
CA PRO A 104 8.35 -21.89 -6.00
C PRO A 104 7.96 -22.75 -4.80
N LEU A 105 6.67 -22.76 -4.45
CA LEU A 105 6.12 -23.74 -3.51
C LEU A 105 6.50 -25.15 -3.98
N GLN A 106 7.12 -25.94 -3.11
CA GLN A 106 7.39 -27.34 -3.41
C GLN A 106 6.13 -28.16 -3.13
N ASP A 107 5.87 -29.17 -3.96
CA ASP A 107 4.76 -30.11 -3.73
C ASP A 107 5.02 -30.87 -2.43
N GLU A 108 4.06 -30.81 -1.51
CA GLU A 108 3.89 -31.93 -0.58
C GLU A 108 3.07 -32.97 -1.33
N VAL A 109 3.51 -34.23 -1.29
CA VAL A 109 2.99 -35.37 -2.07
C VAL A 109 1.46 -35.59 -1.93
N TRP A 110 0.75 -34.79 -1.13
CA TRP A 110 -0.68 -34.95 -0.82
C TRP A 110 -1.53 -33.67 -0.83
N ALA A 111 -1.02 -32.51 -1.30
CA ALA A 111 -1.81 -31.28 -1.30
C ALA A 111 -1.63 -30.44 -2.57
N LEU A 112 -2.72 -30.35 -3.35
CA LEU A 112 -2.92 -29.62 -4.61
C LEU A 112 -2.46 -30.36 -5.88
N ASN A 113 -3.38 -31.13 -6.47
CA ASN A 113 -3.23 -31.80 -7.77
C ASN A 113 -3.01 -30.83 -8.97
N ASP A 114 -2.99 -29.51 -8.76
CA ASP A 114 -2.85 -28.49 -9.82
C ASP A 114 -1.53 -27.70 -9.78
N VAL A 115 -0.62 -27.96 -8.83
CA VAL A 115 0.61 -27.14 -8.62
C VAL A 115 1.89 -27.77 -9.21
N VAL A 116 1.78 -28.97 -9.79
CA VAL A 116 2.94 -29.71 -10.32
C VAL A 116 3.67 -28.92 -11.41
N GLY A 117 4.94 -28.59 -11.15
CA GLY A 117 5.88 -28.05 -12.15
C GLY A 117 6.01 -26.53 -12.22
N MET A 118 5.68 -25.77 -11.17
CA MET A 118 6.00 -24.33 -11.13
C MET A 118 7.52 -24.09 -11.10
N LYS A 119 8.04 -23.35 -12.08
CA LYS A 119 9.47 -22.98 -12.18
C LYS A 119 9.80 -21.66 -11.47
N TRP A 120 8.80 -20.92 -11.00
CA TRP A 120 8.97 -19.62 -10.32
C TRP A 120 8.01 -19.46 -9.13
N PRO A 121 8.34 -18.61 -8.14
CA PRO A 121 7.40 -18.21 -7.08
C PRO A 121 6.22 -17.44 -7.67
N GLY A 122 4.99 -17.71 -7.21
CA GLY A 122 3.79 -16.97 -7.63
C GLY A 122 2.56 -17.83 -7.90
N PHE A 123 1.87 -17.56 -9.01
CA PHE A 123 0.58 -18.16 -9.39
C PHE A 123 0.64 -18.73 -10.80
N LYS A 124 -0.13 -19.79 -11.06
CA LYS A 124 -0.35 -20.37 -12.39
C LYS A 124 -1.78 -20.90 -12.51
N GLY A 125 -2.58 -20.34 -13.42
CA GLY A 125 -3.93 -20.78 -13.77
C GLY A 125 -4.95 -20.82 -12.62
N SER A 126 -4.60 -20.27 -11.44
CA SER A 126 -5.34 -20.41 -10.18
C SER A 126 -5.16 -19.18 -9.31
N ALA A 127 -6.17 -18.91 -8.46
CA ALA A 127 -6.13 -17.88 -7.43
C ALA A 127 -5.16 -18.23 -6.30
N LYS A 128 -4.80 -19.51 -6.18
CA LYS A 128 -3.94 -20.04 -5.12
C LYS A 128 -2.52 -20.14 -5.64
N GLY A 129 -1.60 -19.61 -4.86
CA GLY A 129 -0.18 -19.63 -5.18
C GLY A 129 0.64 -19.29 -3.96
N GLY A 130 1.88 -18.87 -4.18
CA GLY A 130 2.76 -18.46 -3.11
C GLY A 130 4.22 -18.73 -3.41
N LEU A 131 5.00 -18.82 -2.33
CA LEU A 131 6.43 -19.02 -2.41
C LEU A 131 6.96 -19.67 -1.13
N GLU A 132 8.14 -20.25 -1.24
CA GLU A 132 8.99 -20.52 -0.09
C GLU A 132 10.12 -19.49 -0.07
N TYR A 133 10.47 -19.00 1.11
CA TYR A 133 11.58 -18.10 1.31
C TYR A 133 12.52 -18.60 2.40
N ARG A 134 13.79 -18.23 2.31
CA ARG A 134 14.74 -18.39 3.41
C ARG A 134 15.59 -17.13 3.54
N ILE A 135 16.05 -16.89 4.75
CA ILE A 135 16.97 -15.78 5.05
C ILE A 135 18.38 -16.35 5.07
N VAL A 136 19.28 -15.84 4.24
CA VAL A 136 20.67 -16.28 4.17
C VAL A 136 21.60 -15.13 4.55
N ARG A 137 22.74 -15.44 5.18
CA ARG A 137 23.74 -14.43 5.52
C ARG A 137 24.51 -14.01 4.26
N ARG A 138 24.75 -12.71 4.06
CA ARG A 138 25.59 -12.23 2.95
C ARG A 138 27.04 -12.71 3.15
N LYS A 139 27.65 -13.27 2.10
CA LYS A 139 29.02 -13.81 2.11
C LYS A 139 30.12 -12.77 2.41
N SER A 140 29.83 -11.47 2.27
CA SER A 140 30.79 -10.37 2.52
C SER A 140 30.83 -9.88 3.98
N TRP A 141 29.98 -10.42 4.86
CA TRP A 141 30.05 -10.08 6.29
C TRP A 141 31.22 -10.83 6.93
N VAL A 142 32.38 -10.18 7.00
CA VAL A 142 33.51 -10.64 7.82
C VAL A 142 33.27 -10.10 9.23
N ALA A 143 33.08 -10.99 10.21
CA ALA A 143 33.14 -10.59 11.61
C ALA A 143 34.47 -9.85 11.83
N VAL A 144 34.42 -8.57 12.20
CA VAL A 144 35.61 -7.88 12.68
C VAL A 144 36.03 -8.61 13.96
N LYS A 145 36.93 -9.58 13.83
CA LYS A 145 37.66 -10.12 14.98
C LYS A 145 38.43 -8.94 15.55
N GLY A 146 38.21 -8.67 16.84
CA GLY A 146 38.82 -7.57 17.56
C GLY A 146 40.30 -7.45 17.21
N ALA A 147 40.68 -6.26 16.74
CA ALA A 147 42.08 -5.93 16.57
C ALA A 147 42.75 -6.03 17.94
N ALA A 148 43.52 -7.10 18.13
CA ALA A 148 44.57 -7.11 19.14
C ALA A 148 45.55 -6.00 18.73
N VAL A 149 45.53 -4.89 19.45
CA VAL A 149 46.55 -3.86 19.36
C VAL A 149 47.79 -4.44 20.04
N GLU A 150 48.71 -4.97 19.25
CA GLU A 150 50.08 -5.20 19.70
C GLU A 150 50.73 -3.87 20.05
N ALA A 151 51.30 -3.84 21.25
CA ALA A 151 52.02 -2.71 21.79
C ALA A 151 53.31 -2.43 21.00
N GLY A 152 53.48 -1.18 20.56
CA GLY A 152 54.70 -0.73 19.89
C GLY A 152 54.91 0.77 20.01
N GLY A 153 55.52 1.19 21.13
CA GLY A 153 56.52 2.27 21.27
C GLY A 153 56.24 3.71 20.77
N GLY A 154 56.30 4.67 21.71
CA GLY A 154 56.76 6.06 21.48
C GLY A 154 55.65 7.13 21.49
N CYS A 155 55.31 7.78 22.62
CA CYS A 155 55.95 8.94 23.26
C CYS A 155 55.38 10.32 22.82
N HIS A 156 54.88 11.07 23.82
CA HIS A 156 54.57 12.52 23.89
C HIS A 156 53.33 13.06 23.14
N VAL A 157 52.46 13.96 23.64
CA VAL A 157 52.31 14.75 24.89
C VAL A 157 50.85 15.26 24.99
N ALA A 158 50.29 15.19 26.22
CA ALA A 158 49.29 16.03 26.92
C ALA A 158 48.08 16.66 26.21
N ARG A 159 46.88 16.44 26.79
CA ARG A 159 46.33 17.35 27.81
C ARG A 159 45.12 16.75 28.55
N GLU A 160 45.24 16.74 29.88
CA GLU A 160 44.21 16.38 30.88
C GLU A 160 43.04 17.37 30.90
N VAL A 161 41.84 16.84 31.18
CA VAL A 161 40.91 17.48 32.13
C VAL A 161 40.43 16.40 33.11
N ASN A 162 40.67 16.69 34.39
CA ASN A 162 40.46 15.87 35.58
C ASN A 162 38.97 15.75 35.96
N ALA A 163 38.55 14.54 36.36
CA ALA A 163 37.54 14.34 37.39
C ALA A 163 37.86 13.06 38.20
N ARG A 164 38.36 13.26 39.42
CA ARG A 164 38.45 12.29 40.52
C ARG A 164 37.02 12.06 41.07
N THR A 165 36.59 10.93 41.63
CA THR A 165 37.20 10.07 42.67
C THR A 165 36.36 8.81 42.93
N ASN A 166 36.99 7.80 43.55
CA ASN A 166 36.50 6.59 44.23
C ASN A 166 35.99 5.45 43.32
N GLY A 167 36.47 4.20 43.37
CA GLY A 167 37.27 3.52 44.38
C GLY A 167 36.54 2.26 44.85
N ASN A 168 36.64 1.14 44.10
CA ASN A 168 36.56 -0.19 44.69
C ASN A 168 37.18 -1.27 43.79
N ARG A 169 37.97 -2.17 44.39
CA ARG A 169 38.61 -3.33 43.77
C ARG A 169 37.73 -4.57 43.93
N ASN A 170 37.97 -5.54 43.05
CA ASN A 170 37.52 -6.95 43.04
C ASN A 170 36.20 -7.23 42.29
N GLY A 171 36.35 -7.77 41.07
CA GLY A 171 35.25 -8.35 40.30
C GLY A 171 35.74 -8.87 38.96
N ARG A 172 35.92 -10.19 38.88
CA ARG A 172 36.08 -11.03 37.67
C ARG A 172 35.40 -10.38 36.44
N VAL A 173 36.17 -10.04 35.41
CA VAL A 173 35.62 -9.53 34.13
C VAL A 173 34.85 -10.68 33.46
N PRO A 174 33.52 -10.60 33.29
CA PRO A 174 32.84 -11.50 32.37
C PRO A 174 33.28 -11.10 30.96
N THR A 175 33.74 -12.05 30.16
CA THR A 175 33.81 -11.89 28.71
C THR A 175 32.40 -11.64 28.20
N SER A 176 31.99 -10.37 28.20
CA SER A 176 30.80 -9.90 27.52
C SER A 176 31.10 -10.01 26.02
N THR A 177 30.73 -11.16 25.46
CA THR A 177 30.32 -11.21 24.06
C THR A 177 29.21 -10.19 23.92
N VAL A 178 29.55 -9.02 23.38
CA VAL A 178 28.54 -8.05 22.95
C VAL A 178 27.63 -8.82 22.00
N PRO A 179 26.33 -9.03 22.33
CA PRO A 179 25.42 -9.67 21.42
C PRO A 179 25.43 -8.86 20.12
N PRO A 180 25.36 -9.48 18.93
CA PRO A 180 25.13 -8.71 17.71
C PRO A 180 23.93 -7.78 17.95
N PRO A 181 23.98 -6.53 17.46
CA PRO A 181 22.90 -5.56 17.67
C PRO A 181 21.58 -6.26 17.35
N ALA A 182 20.64 -6.21 18.30
CA ALA A 182 19.37 -6.93 18.23
C ALA A 182 18.85 -6.90 16.79
N LEU A 183 18.74 -8.07 16.17
CA LEU A 183 18.39 -8.26 14.76
C LEU A 183 17.03 -7.61 14.52
N GLY A 184 17.04 -6.31 14.19
CA GLY A 184 15.84 -5.49 14.27
C GLY A 184 14.73 -6.03 13.37
N GLN A 185 13.48 -5.83 13.77
CA GLN A 185 12.28 -6.23 13.05
C GLN A 185 12.32 -5.97 11.54
N ARG A 186 12.42 -7.01 10.72
CA ARG A 186 12.42 -6.92 9.25
C ARG A 186 11.00 -7.05 8.71
N TYR A 187 10.79 -6.60 7.47
CA TYR A 187 9.51 -6.77 6.77
C TYR A 187 9.78 -7.49 5.45
N LEU A 188 9.01 -8.52 5.16
CA LEU A 188 9.10 -9.27 3.92
C LEU A 188 8.25 -8.57 2.87
N HIS A 189 8.87 -8.12 1.79
CA HIS A 189 8.21 -7.47 0.66
C HIS A 189 8.09 -8.47 -0.49
N ILE A 190 6.85 -8.86 -0.80
CA ILE A 190 6.48 -9.75 -1.88
C ILE A 190 5.81 -8.91 -2.97
N PHE A 191 6.34 -8.95 -4.19
CA PHE A 191 5.90 -8.09 -5.28
C PHE A 191 5.96 -8.81 -6.63
N PRO A 192 5.16 -8.40 -7.63
CA PRO A 192 5.26 -8.94 -8.98
C PRO A 192 6.64 -8.69 -9.57
N ASP A 193 7.21 -9.67 -10.25
CA ASP A 193 8.52 -9.56 -10.88
C ASP A 193 8.50 -8.46 -11.97
N PRO A 194 9.20 -7.32 -11.80
CA PRO A 194 9.14 -6.22 -12.75
C PRO A 194 9.74 -6.55 -14.12
N GLU A 195 10.51 -7.64 -14.23
CA GLU A 195 11.09 -8.12 -15.49
C GLU A 195 10.17 -9.13 -16.21
N ALA A 196 9.05 -9.52 -15.59
CA ALA A 196 8.06 -10.39 -16.21
C ALA A 196 6.87 -9.58 -16.71
N GLU A 197 6.42 -9.85 -17.93
CA GLU A 197 5.13 -9.36 -18.40
C GLU A 197 4.01 -10.09 -17.66
N HIS A 198 3.02 -9.32 -17.19
CA HIS A 198 1.83 -9.84 -16.54
C HIS A 198 0.59 -9.33 -17.27
N SER A 199 -0.36 -10.22 -17.53
CA SER A 199 -1.68 -9.88 -18.06
C SER A 199 -2.52 -9.02 -17.10
N ILE A 200 -2.21 -9.08 -15.79
CA ILE A 200 -2.92 -8.36 -14.74
C ILE A 200 -2.00 -7.50 -13.89
N ASN A 201 -2.55 -6.44 -13.30
CA ASN A 201 -1.86 -5.69 -12.26
C ASN A 201 -2.05 -6.34 -10.91
N VAL A 202 -0.96 -6.44 -10.15
CA VAL A 202 -0.99 -7.03 -8.82
C VAL A 202 -0.30 -6.09 -7.83
N MET A 203 -1.00 -5.76 -6.75
CA MET A 203 -0.45 -4.93 -5.68
C MET A 203 0.52 -5.73 -4.81
N PRO A 204 1.69 -5.16 -4.47
CA PRO A 204 2.62 -5.79 -3.53
C PRO A 204 2.01 -6.06 -2.15
N LEU A 205 2.59 -7.01 -1.45
CA LEU A 205 2.27 -7.39 -0.08
C LEU A 205 3.53 -7.28 0.78
N VAL A 206 3.40 -6.60 1.90
CA VAL A 206 4.40 -6.57 2.96
C VAL A 206 3.88 -7.36 4.15
N ILE A 207 4.70 -8.27 4.67
CA ILE A 207 4.40 -9.10 5.84
C ILE A 207 5.43 -8.79 6.93
N GLY A 208 4.97 -8.54 8.15
CA GLY A 208 5.85 -8.35 9.28
C GLY A 208 5.18 -7.64 10.46
N PRO A 209 5.95 -7.30 11.50
CA PRO A 209 7.41 -7.47 11.59
C PRO A 209 7.86 -8.93 11.74
N LEU A 210 9.05 -9.24 11.24
CA LEU A 210 9.77 -10.51 11.40
C LEU A 210 11.02 -10.31 12.26
N SER A 211 11.24 -11.20 13.21
CA SER A 211 12.43 -11.25 14.06
C SER A 211 13.34 -12.38 13.58
N ILE A 212 14.58 -12.04 13.24
CA ILE A 212 15.58 -13.05 12.87
C ILE A 212 16.20 -13.57 14.15
N VAL A 213 15.98 -14.84 14.45
CA VAL A 213 16.55 -15.49 15.64
C VAL A 213 17.88 -16.11 15.24
N ALA A 214 18.96 -15.74 15.93
CA ALA A 214 20.27 -16.35 15.69
C ALA A 214 20.17 -17.86 15.97
N ASP A 215 20.85 -18.66 15.16
CA ASP A 215 21.03 -20.07 15.46
C ASP A 215 21.88 -20.11 16.73
N ASP A 216 21.29 -20.50 17.86
CA ASP A 216 22.03 -20.73 19.09
C ASP A 216 22.99 -21.87 18.78
N GLY A 217 24.24 -21.51 18.48
CA GLY A 217 25.29 -22.48 18.19
C GLY A 217 25.36 -23.47 19.34
N GLY A 218 24.78 -24.65 19.12
CA GLY A 218 24.93 -25.79 20.00
C GLY A 218 26.43 -26.02 20.17
N ASP A 219 26.88 -25.85 21.40
CA ASP A 219 28.25 -26.03 21.83
C ASP A 219 28.71 -27.43 21.45
N ASP A 220 29.63 -27.54 20.49
CA ASP A 220 30.22 -28.79 20.02
C ASP A 220 31.31 -29.24 21.02
N SER A 221 30.95 -29.29 22.31
CA SER A 221 31.79 -29.85 23.37
C SER A 221 31.43 -31.32 23.54
N GLY A 222 32.34 -32.18 23.06
CA GLY A 222 32.16 -33.61 22.86
C GLY A 222 31.58 -34.39 24.05
N GLY A 223 30.66 -35.28 23.70
CA GLY A 223 30.15 -36.36 24.54
C GLY A 223 29.25 -37.25 23.70
N SER A 224 29.81 -38.31 23.10
CA SER A 224 29.08 -39.29 22.29
C SER A 224 27.95 -39.96 23.09
N PRO A 225 26.69 -39.94 22.62
CA PRO A 225 25.65 -40.86 23.10
C PRO A 225 25.77 -42.21 22.39
N PRO A 226 25.32 -43.33 23.01
CA PRO A 226 25.48 -44.66 22.44
C PRO A 226 24.59 -44.84 21.21
N ALA A 227 25.09 -45.66 20.28
CA ALA A 227 24.45 -46.03 19.03
C ALA A 227 23.05 -46.59 19.26
N ALA A 228 22.05 -45.94 18.67
CA ALA A 228 20.75 -46.52 18.37
C ALA A 228 20.53 -46.43 16.86
N GLU A 229 20.09 -47.55 16.30
CA GLU A 229 20.12 -47.91 14.89
C GLU A 229 19.45 -46.91 13.95
N VAL A 230 20.06 -46.75 12.77
CA VAL A 230 19.54 -46.01 11.63
C VAL A 230 18.63 -46.94 10.80
N PRO A 231 17.37 -46.56 10.54
CA PRO A 231 16.72 -46.86 9.28
C PRO A 231 16.69 -45.59 8.43
N GLY A 232 17.30 -45.68 7.24
CA GLY A 232 17.52 -44.52 6.39
C GLY A 232 16.26 -43.87 5.83
N LEU A 233 16.34 -42.55 5.64
CA LEU A 233 15.62 -41.84 4.58
C LEU A 233 16.29 -40.47 4.34
N PRO A 234 16.85 -40.20 3.15
CA PRO A 234 17.05 -38.84 2.68
C PRO A 234 15.77 -38.41 1.96
N THR A 235 15.15 -37.28 2.34
CA THR A 235 14.32 -36.39 1.49
C THR A 235 13.40 -35.48 2.33
N THR A 236 13.36 -34.21 1.94
CA THR A 236 12.20 -33.30 1.99
C THR A 236 11.13 -33.56 3.06
N SER A 237 11.28 -32.96 4.24
CA SER A 237 10.11 -32.67 5.08
C SER A 237 10.32 -31.34 5.77
N VAL A 238 9.53 -30.34 5.35
CA VAL A 238 9.32 -29.11 6.12
C VAL A 238 8.56 -29.53 7.38
N PRO A 239 9.05 -29.27 8.60
CA PRO A 239 8.26 -29.53 9.79
C PRO A 239 7.05 -28.59 9.78
N ILE A 240 5.87 -29.11 9.42
CA ILE A 240 4.61 -28.49 9.77
C ILE A 240 4.44 -28.75 11.25
N ARG A 241 4.88 -27.85 12.14
CA ARG A 241 4.18 -27.78 13.42
C ARG A 241 2.93 -26.94 13.19
N PHE A 242 1.82 -27.45 13.68
CA PHE A 242 0.56 -26.72 13.71
C PHE A 242 0.72 -25.68 14.82
N TRP A 243 0.59 -24.41 14.46
CA TRP A 243 0.83 -23.29 15.37
C TRP A 243 -0.42 -23.02 16.21
N ASP A 244 -0.23 -22.78 17.50
CA ASP A 244 -1.30 -22.33 18.39
C ASP A 244 -1.82 -20.97 17.90
N ALA A 245 -3.14 -20.86 17.76
CA ALA A 245 -3.84 -19.76 17.09
C ALA A 245 -3.54 -18.37 17.71
N ASP A 246 -3.17 -18.32 18.99
CA ASP A 246 -2.94 -17.08 19.74
C ASP A 246 -1.62 -16.36 19.39
N GLU A 247 -0.66 -17.02 18.73
CA GLU A 247 0.62 -16.38 18.30
C GLU A 247 0.64 -15.92 16.82
N SER A 248 -0.48 -16.01 16.10
CA SER A 248 -0.54 -15.98 14.63
C SER A 248 -1.03 -14.65 13.98
N LEU A 249 -0.87 -13.51 14.65
CA LEU A 249 -1.36 -12.22 14.16
C LEU A 249 -0.27 -11.45 13.40
N HIS A 250 -0.09 -11.77 12.11
CA HIS A 250 0.69 -10.90 11.23
C HIS A 250 -0.16 -9.79 10.65
N GLU A 251 0.31 -8.56 10.82
CA GLU A 251 -0.22 -7.42 10.06
C GLU A 251 0.32 -7.48 8.62
N THR A 252 -0.59 -7.24 7.68
CA THR A 252 -0.25 -7.16 6.26
C THR A 252 -0.40 -5.73 5.80
N TYR A 253 0.50 -5.31 4.92
CA TYR A 253 0.54 -3.94 4.43
C TYR A 253 0.69 -3.92 2.92
N ARG A 254 0.20 -2.85 2.32
CA ARG A 254 0.57 -2.41 0.98
C ARG A 254 1.73 -1.45 1.09
N THR A 255 2.58 -1.45 0.08
CA THR A 255 3.69 -0.52 -0.02
C THR A 255 3.54 0.32 -1.27
N PHE A 256 3.78 1.61 -1.12
CA PHE A 256 3.65 2.59 -2.20
C PHE A 256 4.97 3.37 -2.30
N PRO A 257 5.70 3.24 -3.42
CA PRO A 257 6.95 3.97 -3.59
C PRO A 257 6.68 5.47 -3.63
N LEU A 258 7.55 6.22 -2.95
CA LEU A 258 7.56 7.67 -2.99
C LEU A 258 8.62 8.13 -4.01
N PRO A 259 8.26 8.96 -5.00
CA PRO A 259 9.22 9.50 -5.95
C PRO A 259 10.26 10.36 -5.22
N ASP A 260 11.49 10.30 -5.70
CA ASP A 260 12.53 11.23 -5.31
C ASP A 260 12.48 12.45 -6.24
N PHE A 261 12.29 13.63 -5.67
CA PHE A 261 12.32 14.88 -6.43
C PHE A 261 13.78 15.36 -6.56
N PRO A 262 14.20 15.81 -7.75
CA PRO A 262 15.55 16.32 -7.94
C PRO A 262 15.81 17.53 -7.02
N THR A 263 16.88 17.46 -6.23
CA THR A 263 17.38 18.62 -5.44
C THR A 263 18.35 19.44 -6.29
N SER A 264 18.39 20.77 -6.11
CA SER A 264 19.31 21.66 -6.84
C SER A 264 20.78 21.43 -6.48
N THR A 265 21.07 20.70 -5.40
CA THR A 265 22.41 20.30 -4.99
C THR A 265 22.73 18.93 -5.58
N GLY A 266 23.52 18.88 -6.65
CA GLY A 266 23.82 17.71 -7.49
C GLY A 266 24.51 16.49 -6.83
N SER A 267 24.31 16.24 -5.54
CA SER A 267 24.70 14.99 -4.88
C SER A 267 23.65 13.91 -5.16
N HIS A 268 23.67 13.36 -6.38
CA HIS A 268 22.95 12.13 -6.72
C HIS A 268 23.62 10.91 -6.08
N ARG A 269 23.57 10.82 -4.74
CA ARG A 269 23.73 9.52 -4.12
C ARG A 269 22.39 8.81 -4.29
N LYS A 270 22.23 8.03 -5.38
CA LYS A 270 21.12 7.08 -5.52
C LYS A 270 21.07 6.30 -4.20
N ARG A 271 20.11 6.60 -3.33
CA ARG A 271 19.86 5.77 -2.15
C ARG A 271 19.37 4.43 -2.70
N ALA A 272 20.13 3.39 -2.44
CA ALA A 272 19.67 2.05 -2.73
C ALA A 272 18.47 1.74 -1.82
N GLY A 273 17.35 1.38 -2.40
CA GLY A 273 16.08 1.19 -1.68
C GLY A 273 15.32 2.49 -1.43
N GLY A 274 14.45 2.87 -2.37
CA GLY A 274 13.63 4.08 -2.29
C GLY A 274 12.74 4.15 -1.04
N ARG A 275 12.19 5.33 -0.75
CA ARG A 275 11.23 5.51 0.36
C ARG A 275 9.88 4.92 -0.02
N HIS A 276 9.22 4.29 0.93
CA HIS A 276 7.94 3.64 0.73
C HIS A 276 6.96 4.03 1.83
N LEU A 277 5.75 4.44 1.44
CA LEU A 277 4.63 4.56 2.35
C LEU A 277 4.01 3.18 2.56
N LEU A 278 3.79 2.79 3.81
CA LEU A 278 3.10 1.54 4.16
C LEU A 278 1.66 1.82 4.56
N ILE A 279 0.71 1.04 4.06
CA ILE A 279 -0.70 1.14 4.43
C ILE A 279 -1.21 -0.23 4.83
N GLN A 280 -1.68 -0.34 6.06
CA GLN A 280 -2.48 -1.47 6.50
C GLN A 280 -3.87 -1.39 5.87
N GLU A 281 -4.25 -2.47 5.18
CA GLU A 281 -5.65 -2.72 4.80
C GLU A 281 -6.29 -3.63 5.84
N SER A 282 -7.59 -3.43 6.11
CA SER A 282 -8.38 -4.29 6.99
C SER A 282 -9.58 -4.82 6.22
N TRP A 283 -9.54 -6.10 5.86
CA TRP A 283 -10.62 -6.76 5.14
C TRP A 283 -11.92 -6.81 5.97
N ASP A 284 -11.78 -6.90 7.30
CA ASP A 284 -12.92 -6.90 8.24
C ASP A 284 -13.59 -5.53 8.42
N SER A 285 -12.89 -4.45 8.06
CA SER A 285 -13.44 -3.09 8.17
C SER A 285 -14.33 -2.72 6.98
N GLY A 286 -14.62 -3.64 6.06
CA GLY A 286 -15.48 -3.40 4.90
C GLY A 286 -14.88 -2.39 3.93
N ILE A 287 -15.72 -1.49 3.43
CA ILE A 287 -15.37 -0.46 2.42
C ILE A 287 -14.19 0.44 2.84
N PRO A 288 -14.18 1.07 4.04
CA PRO A 288 -13.09 1.98 4.43
C PRO A 288 -11.76 1.26 4.70
N GLY A 289 -11.77 -0.07 4.80
CA GLY A 289 -10.59 -0.88 5.10
C GLY A 289 -9.61 -1.06 3.94
N LYS A 290 -9.96 -0.61 2.73
CA LYS A 290 -9.21 -0.91 1.49
C LYS A 290 -8.72 0.37 0.82
N VAL A 291 -7.61 0.26 0.08
CA VAL A 291 -7.17 1.31 -0.84
C VAL A 291 -7.88 1.10 -2.18
N TRP A 292 -8.74 2.03 -2.57
CA TRP A 292 -9.52 1.94 -3.81
C TRP A 292 -8.80 2.53 -5.02
N ASP A 293 -9.15 2.09 -6.22
CA ASP A 293 -8.51 2.49 -7.48
C ASP A 293 -8.42 4.01 -7.66
N SER A 294 -9.49 4.74 -7.34
CA SER A 294 -9.49 6.20 -7.44
C SER A 294 -8.46 6.85 -6.50
N ALA A 295 -8.18 6.25 -5.36
CA ALA A 295 -7.16 6.73 -4.44
C ALA A 295 -5.75 6.54 -5.02
N LEU A 296 -5.49 5.41 -5.69
CA LEU A 296 -4.24 5.15 -6.40
C LEU A 296 -4.04 6.15 -7.55
N VAL A 297 -5.07 6.35 -8.38
CA VAL A 297 -5.01 7.28 -9.51
C VAL A 297 -4.83 8.72 -9.05
N LEU A 298 -5.57 9.18 -8.04
CA LEU A 298 -5.40 10.52 -7.47
C LEU A 298 -4.01 10.70 -6.85
N SER A 299 -3.49 9.71 -6.13
CA SER A 299 -2.15 9.80 -5.53
C SER A 299 -1.06 9.97 -6.59
N ALA A 300 -1.13 9.24 -7.70
CA ALA A 300 -0.22 9.37 -8.82
C ALA A 300 -0.40 10.70 -9.58
N PHE A 301 -1.65 11.14 -9.77
CA PHE A 301 -1.95 12.45 -10.34
C PHE A 301 -1.33 13.60 -9.52
N PHE A 302 -1.46 13.57 -8.19
CA PHE A 302 -0.82 14.57 -7.34
C PHE A 302 0.70 14.44 -7.29
N ALA A 303 1.24 13.21 -7.35
CA ALA A 303 2.69 13.02 -7.47
C ALA A 303 3.24 13.70 -8.74
N ASN A 304 2.57 13.52 -9.88
CA ASN A 304 2.91 14.19 -11.14
C ASN A 304 2.79 15.71 -11.02
N MET A 305 1.71 16.20 -10.39
CA MET A 305 1.49 17.64 -10.17
C MET A 305 2.61 18.27 -9.33
N ILE A 306 2.99 17.60 -8.24
CA ILE A 306 4.04 18.04 -7.33
C ILE A 306 5.43 17.92 -7.97
N ALA A 307 5.67 16.88 -8.78
CA ALA A 307 6.90 16.74 -9.54
C ALA A 307 7.11 17.92 -10.50
N ARG A 308 6.03 18.35 -11.18
CA ARG A 308 6.08 19.51 -12.09
C ARG A 308 6.13 20.84 -11.35
N SER A 309 5.42 20.96 -10.22
CA SER A 309 5.37 22.17 -9.41
C SER A 309 5.53 21.85 -7.92
N PRO A 310 6.79 21.72 -7.43
CA PRO A 310 7.05 21.35 -6.04
C PRO A 310 6.43 22.30 -5.00
N LYS A 311 6.24 23.56 -5.38
CA LYS A 311 5.61 24.57 -4.51
C LYS A 311 4.10 24.46 -4.45
N TRP A 312 3.47 23.60 -5.26
CA TRP A 312 2.02 23.45 -5.25
C TRP A 312 1.50 23.12 -3.86
N LEU A 313 2.20 22.30 -3.07
CA LEU A 313 1.74 21.93 -1.73
C LEU A 313 2.04 23.01 -0.66
N GLU A 314 2.83 24.04 -0.97
CA GLU A 314 3.30 25.02 0.02
C GLU A 314 2.15 25.80 0.68
N GLY A 315 2.05 25.68 2.01
CA GLY A 315 1.05 26.36 2.84
C GLY A 315 -0.40 25.95 2.58
N LYS A 316 -0.65 24.94 1.74
CA LYS A 316 -2.01 24.50 1.42
C LYS A 316 -2.65 23.75 2.58
N HIS A 317 -3.92 24.05 2.85
CA HIS A 317 -4.81 23.20 3.62
C HIS A 317 -5.56 22.25 2.67
N VAL A 318 -5.20 20.97 2.72
CA VAL A 318 -5.80 19.87 1.95
C VAL A 318 -6.70 19.06 2.86
N VAL A 319 -7.95 18.84 2.46
CA VAL A 319 -8.90 17.96 3.14
C VAL A 319 -9.06 16.68 2.33
N ASP A 320 -8.70 15.54 2.90
CA ASP A 320 -8.97 14.21 2.34
C ASP A 320 -10.31 13.71 2.89
N LEU A 321 -11.35 13.71 2.05
CA LEU A 321 -12.74 13.46 2.40
C LEU A 321 -13.10 11.98 2.26
N SER A 322 -13.58 11.37 3.34
CA SER A 322 -13.93 9.94 3.41
C SER A 322 -12.76 9.06 2.96
N ALA A 323 -11.63 9.25 3.64
CA ALA A 323 -10.32 8.76 3.21
C ALA A 323 -10.11 7.25 3.40
N GLY A 324 -11.03 6.55 4.09
CA GLY A 324 -10.95 5.13 4.41
C GLY A 324 -9.68 4.79 5.19
N THR A 325 -8.68 4.24 4.49
CA THR A 325 -7.35 3.92 5.04
C THR A 325 -6.51 5.17 5.37
N GLY A 326 -6.87 6.33 4.82
CA GLY A 326 -6.10 7.57 4.90
C GLY A 326 -5.00 7.69 3.84
N PHE A 327 -4.99 6.79 2.85
CA PHE A 327 -3.88 6.64 1.91
C PHE A 327 -3.49 7.95 1.19
N VAL A 328 -4.44 8.66 0.57
CA VAL A 328 -4.09 9.82 -0.27
C VAL A 328 -3.50 10.96 0.57
N GLY A 329 -4.13 11.31 1.69
CA GLY A 329 -3.62 12.32 2.62
C GLY A 329 -2.25 11.95 3.20
N LEU A 330 -2.04 10.70 3.62
CA LEU A 330 -0.75 10.24 4.14
C LEU A 330 0.34 10.21 3.06
N TYR A 331 -0.03 9.89 1.82
CA TYR A 331 0.87 9.93 0.68
C TYR A 331 1.34 11.36 0.41
N LEU A 332 0.41 12.34 0.36
CA LEU A 332 0.76 13.75 0.22
C LEU A 332 1.63 14.26 1.38
N ALA A 333 1.32 13.87 2.62
CA ALA A 333 2.12 14.21 3.79
C ALA A 333 3.56 13.67 3.66
N SER A 334 3.70 12.46 3.12
CA SER A 334 4.99 11.82 2.90
C SER A 334 5.75 12.44 1.72
N LEU A 335 5.07 12.86 0.65
CA LEU A 335 5.69 13.60 -0.45
C LEU A 335 6.28 14.93 0.02
N ALA A 336 5.63 15.64 0.95
CA ALA A 336 6.14 16.91 1.46
C ALA A 336 7.56 16.80 2.04
N THR A 337 7.92 15.64 2.59
CA THR A 337 9.24 15.35 3.17
C THR A 337 10.34 15.23 2.13
N ALA A 338 9.96 14.96 0.88
CA ALA A 338 10.85 14.79 -0.25
C ALA A 338 11.18 16.11 -0.97
N LEU A 339 10.46 17.19 -0.65
CA LEU A 339 10.49 18.38 -1.47
C LEU A 339 11.75 19.23 -1.20
N PRO A 340 12.44 19.70 -2.24
CA PRO A 340 13.72 20.41 -2.14
C PRO A 340 13.59 21.87 -1.68
N HIS A 341 12.71 22.16 -0.72
CA HIS A 341 12.39 23.55 -0.35
C HIS A 341 12.76 23.87 1.11
N PRO A 342 13.43 25.02 1.37
CA PRO A 342 13.80 25.43 2.74
C PRO A 342 12.57 25.65 3.66
N SER A 343 11.39 25.90 3.08
CA SER A 343 10.12 25.94 3.83
C SER A 343 9.70 24.60 4.45
N PHE A 344 10.11 23.48 3.87
CA PHE A 344 9.75 22.12 4.31
C PHE A 344 10.88 21.44 5.09
N ALA A 345 12.08 22.02 5.08
CA ALA A 345 13.29 21.52 5.75
C ALA A 345 13.54 22.13 7.15
N SER A 346 12.62 22.97 7.65
CA SER A 346 12.76 23.60 8.97
C SER A 346 12.20 22.71 10.08
N ALA A 347 12.88 22.67 11.23
CA ALA A 347 12.44 21.93 12.43
C ALA A 347 11.17 22.51 13.11
N THR A 348 10.63 23.60 12.59
CA THR A 348 9.43 24.26 13.10
C THR A 348 8.38 24.41 12.00
N THR A 349 7.13 24.06 12.32
CA THR A 349 5.98 24.32 11.46
C THR A 349 5.89 25.81 11.15
N THR A 350 5.84 26.14 9.86
CA THR A 350 5.69 27.52 9.38
C THR A 350 4.36 27.69 8.65
N ARG A 351 3.99 28.92 8.28
CA ARG A 351 2.83 29.16 7.38
C ARG A 351 2.96 28.49 6.01
N LYS A 352 4.16 28.05 5.64
CA LYS A 352 4.46 27.37 4.38
C LYS A 352 4.41 25.85 4.52
N THR A 353 4.30 25.32 5.74
CA THR A 353 4.08 23.89 5.99
C THR A 353 2.66 23.54 5.54
N PRO A 354 2.47 22.49 4.73
CA PRO A 354 1.13 22.07 4.32
C PRO A 354 0.38 21.53 5.52
N HIS A 355 -0.92 21.77 5.54
CA HIS A 355 -1.84 21.20 6.49
C HIS A 355 -2.72 20.19 5.77
N ILE A 356 -2.69 18.94 6.19
CA ILE A 356 -3.48 17.86 5.61
C ILE A 356 -4.43 17.37 6.70
N THR A 357 -5.73 17.57 6.48
CA THR A 357 -6.76 17.04 7.36
C THR A 357 -7.39 15.82 6.70
N ILE A 358 -7.17 14.64 7.29
CA ILE A 358 -7.72 13.37 6.82
C ILE A 358 -9.02 13.10 7.58
N THR A 359 -10.11 12.89 6.85
CA THR A 359 -11.45 12.82 7.42
C THR A 359 -12.20 11.56 7.03
N ASP A 360 -13.00 11.05 7.96
CA ASP A 360 -13.92 9.95 7.75
C ASP A 360 -14.94 9.87 8.89
N LEU A 361 -15.83 8.88 8.87
CA LEU A 361 -16.66 8.48 9.99
C LEU A 361 -15.81 7.89 11.12
N SER A 362 -16.35 7.95 12.35
CA SER A 362 -15.62 7.60 13.58
C SER A 362 -14.96 6.21 13.54
N HIS A 363 -15.59 5.23 12.89
CA HIS A 363 -15.09 3.86 12.84
C HIS A 363 -13.81 3.71 11.99
N ALA A 364 -13.65 4.51 10.93
CA ALA A 364 -12.46 4.48 10.06
C ALA A 364 -11.24 5.21 10.67
N LEU A 365 -11.47 6.17 11.57
CA LEU A 365 -10.38 6.97 12.16
C LEU A 365 -9.33 6.13 12.91
N ARG A 366 -9.70 4.95 13.45
CA ARG A 366 -8.74 4.05 14.10
C ARG A 366 -7.68 3.56 13.10
N LEU A 367 -8.12 3.11 11.92
CA LEU A 367 -7.23 2.61 10.86
C LEU A 367 -6.33 3.72 10.33
N ILE A 368 -6.88 4.92 10.07
CA ILE A 368 -6.12 6.10 9.63
C ILE A 368 -5.00 6.43 10.62
N ARG A 369 -5.30 6.42 11.93
CA ARG A 369 -4.29 6.66 12.98
C ARG A 369 -3.22 5.57 13.01
N THR A 370 -3.58 4.31 12.79
CA THR A 370 -2.60 3.22 12.68
C THR A 370 -1.67 3.45 11.49
N ASN A 371 -2.22 3.79 10.33
CA ASN A 371 -1.42 4.09 9.14
C ASN A 371 -0.54 5.33 9.30
N LEU A 372 -1.00 6.37 10.01
CA LEU A 372 -0.14 7.50 10.36
C LEU A 372 1.05 7.08 11.25
N ARG A 373 0.81 6.27 12.29
CA ARG A 373 1.87 5.79 13.19
C ARG A 373 2.92 4.95 12.45
N LEU A 374 2.46 4.07 11.55
CA LEU A 374 3.31 3.23 10.72
C LEU A 374 4.31 4.05 9.88
N ASN A 375 3.89 5.24 9.43
CA ASN A 375 4.69 6.16 8.61
C ASN A 375 5.24 7.36 9.37
N SER A 376 5.25 7.33 10.70
CA SER A 376 5.76 8.43 11.55
C SER A 376 7.23 8.76 11.25
N HIS A 377 8.02 7.76 10.88
CA HIS A 377 9.42 7.92 10.47
C HIS A 377 9.59 8.69 9.14
N LEU A 378 8.54 8.77 8.32
CA LEU A 378 8.53 9.60 7.11
C LEU A 378 7.99 10.99 7.44
N ILE A 379 6.84 11.06 8.12
CA ILE A 379 6.04 12.28 8.20
C ILE A 379 6.45 13.18 9.38
N THR A 380 6.82 12.59 10.52
CA THR A 380 6.95 13.31 11.80
C THR A 380 8.38 13.39 12.34
N ASN A 381 9.29 12.50 11.91
CA ASN A 381 10.66 12.42 12.43
C ASN A 381 11.70 12.60 11.32
N PRO A 382 12.79 13.37 11.52
CA PRO A 382 13.12 14.18 12.70
C PRO A 382 12.43 15.56 12.74
N THR A 383 11.81 16.01 11.64
CA THR A 383 11.14 17.32 11.55
C THR A 383 9.85 17.20 10.73
N PRO A 384 8.68 17.66 11.22
CA PRO A 384 7.42 17.52 10.50
C PRO A 384 7.40 18.32 9.19
N SER A 385 7.39 17.62 8.05
CA SER A 385 7.31 18.27 6.73
C SER A 385 5.87 18.59 6.31
N ALA A 386 4.88 18.07 7.05
CA ALA A 386 3.46 18.40 6.93
C ALA A 386 2.80 18.38 8.32
N ARG A 387 1.81 19.24 8.54
CA ARG A 387 0.88 19.12 9.66
C ARG A 387 -0.22 18.15 9.24
N VAL A 388 -0.40 17.06 9.98
CA VAL A 388 -1.46 16.07 9.71
C VAL A 388 -2.47 16.06 10.86
N ASP A 389 -3.73 16.36 10.56
CA ASP A 389 -4.85 16.25 11.50
C ASP A 389 -5.78 15.11 11.04
N ILE A 390 -6.28 14.30 11.98
CA ILE A 390 -7.29 13.25 11.70
C ILE A 390 -8.58 13.61 12.41
N ARG A 391 -9.67 13.81 11.67
CA ARG A 391 -10.94 14.29 12.23
C ARG A 391 -12.14 13.52 11.73
N ARG A 392 -13.17 13.42 12.58
CA ARG A 392 -14.48 12.96 12.13
C ARG A 392 -15.07 13.99 11.17
N LEU A 393 -15.61 13.52 10.06
CA LEU A 393 -16.53 14.29 9.23
C LEU A 393 -17.61 13.37 8.69
N GLU A 394 -18.84 13.62 9.11
CA GLU A 394 -20.03 12.98 8.55
C GLU A 394 -20.66 13.88 7.49
N TRP A 395 -21.01 13.31 6.32
CA TRP A 395 -21.60 14.10 5.25
C TRP A 395 -22.94 14.71 5.67
N GLY A 396 -23.16 15.98 5.32
CA GLY A 396 -24.33 16.75 5.72
C GLY A 396 -24.22 17.36 7.12
N HIS A 397 -23.26 16.92 7.94
CA HIS A 397 -23.04 17.49 9.27
C HIS A 397 -22.24 18.80 9.20
N ALA A 398 -22.95 19.91 9.04
CA ALA A 398 -22.33 21.20 8.76
C ALA A 398 -21.34 21.69 9.84
N ALA A 399 -21.50 21.29 11.11
CA ALA A 399 -20.55 21.64 12.17
C ALA A 399 -19.21 20.91 12.03
N ASP A 400 -19.19 19.70 11.46
CA ASP A 400 -17.93 18.99 11.19
C ASP A 400 -17.18 19.69 10.05
N ALA A 401 -17.87 19.97 8.95
CA ALA A 401 -17.30 20.65 7.79
C ALA A 401 -16.81 22.07 8.11
N ARG A 402 -17.59 22.88 8.84
CA ARG A 402 -17.22 24.26 9.20
C ARG A 402 -15.95 24.38 10.04
N ARG A 403 -15.51 23.31 10.71
CA ARG A 403 -14.25 23.30 11.47
C ARG A 403 -13.01 23.19 10.58
N LEU A 404 -13.20 22.92 9.30
CA LEU A 404 -12.13 22.68 8.33
C LEU A 404 -11.98 23.83 7.32
N VAL A 405 -12.84 24.84 7.37
CA VAL A 405 -12.74 26.00 6.49
C VAL A 405 -11.87 27.11 7.10
N PRO A 406 -11.14 27.90 6.27
CA PRO A 406 -10.96 27.69 4.84
C PRO A 406 -10.05 26.49 4.53
N CYS A 407 -10.31 25.81 3.42
CA CYS A 407 -9.38 24.85 2.83
C CYS A 407 -9.16 25.17 1.35
N ASP A 408 -7.97 24.85 0.84
CA ASP A 408 -7.56 25.13 -0.52
C ASP A 408 -7.94 24.01 -1.48
N VAL A 409 -7.88 22.77 -0.98
CA VAL A 409 -8.08 21.56 -1.78
C VAL A 409 -8.95 20.56 -1.01
N ILE A 410 -9.91 19.95 -1.70
CA ILE A 410 -10.66 18.80 -1.21
C ILE A 410 -10.35 17.63 -2.14
N ILE A 411 -9.99 16.49 -1.58
CA ILE A 411 -9.76 15.24 -2.29
C ILE A 411 -10.89 14.30 -1.91
N ALA A 412 -11.49 13.65 -2.90
CA ALA A 412 -12.51 12.64 -2.68
C ALA A 412 -12.25 11.46 -3.64
N SER A 413 -11.98 10.27 -3.10
CA SER A 413 -11.69 9.08 -3.89
C SER A 413 -12.78 8.02 -3.71
N ASP A 414 -13.48 7.66 -4.78
CA ASP A 414 -14.54 6.62 -4.78
C ASP A 414 -15.65 6.85 -3.72
N VAL A 415 -15.99 8.11 -3.45
CA VAL A 415 -17.06 8.49 -2.51
C VAL A 415 -18.47 8.39 -3.10
N LEU A 416 -18.59 8.14 -4.39
CA LEU A 416 -19.86 8.10 -5.12
C LEU A 416 -20.32 6.64 -5.31
N TYR A 417 -21.12 6.12 -4.39
CA TYR A 417 -21.61 4.73 -4.45
C TYR A 417 -23.02 4.51 -3.86
N GLU A 418 -23.47 5.36 -2.93
CA GLU A 418 -24.82 5.27 -2.33
C GLU A 418 -25.67 6.51 -2.66
N THR A 419 -26.73 6.33 -3.45
CA THR A 419 -27.59 7.41 -3.97
C THR A 419 -28.30 8.22 -2.88
N GLN A 420 -28.66 7.57 -1.77
CA GLN A 420 -29.27 8.18 -0.60
C GLN A 420 -28.38 9.24 0.08
N HIS A 421 -27.07 9.22 -0.17
CA HIS A 421 -26.10 10.12 0.45
C HIS A 421 -25.66 11.28 -0.46
N PHE A 422 -26.11 11.34 -1.72
CA PHE A 422 -25.68 12.36 -2.68
C PHE A 422 -25.93 13.79 -2.19
N ALA A 423 -27.12 14.06 -1.63
CA ALA A 423 -27.46 15.38 -1.11
C ALA A 423 -26.53 15.80 0.05
N ASN A 424 -26.25 14.88 0.97
CA ASN A 424 -25.37 15.12 2.10
C ASN A 424 -23.92 15.36 1.65
N LEU A 425 -23.45 14.60 0.67
CA LEU A 425 -22.11 14.78 0.09
C LEU A 425 -21.99 16.14 -0.61
N VAL A 426 -22.96 16.51 -1.46
CA VAL A 426 -22.98 17.82 -2.14
C VAL A 426 -23.00 18.96 -1.12
N ALA A 427 -23.86 18.89 -0.09
CA ALA A 427 -23.93 19.89 0.97
C ALA A 427 -22.60 20.05 1.73
N THR A 428 -21.88 18.94 1.92
CA THR A 428 -20.55 18.92 2.53
C THR A 428 -19.52 19.61 1.65
N LEU A 429 -19.46 19.25 0.36
CA LEU A 429 -18.56 19.87 -0.61
C LEU A 429 -18.80 21.38 -0.70
N VAL A 430 -20.06 21.82 -0.72
CA VAL A 430 -20.44 23.25 -0.71
C VAL A 430 -19.95 23.94 0.57
N THR A 431 -20.14 23.31 1.73
CA THR A 431 -19.75 23.88 3.02
C THR A 431 -18.23 24.03 3.15
N LEU A 432 -17.47 23.05 2.69
CA LEU A 432 -16.01 23.08 2.69
C LEU A 432 -15.44 24.05 1.65
N SER A 433 -16.15 24.26 0.53
CA SER A 433 -15.65 25.05 -0.59
C SER A 433 -15.88 26.54 -0.42
N SER A 434 -14.78 27.29 -0.31
CA SER A 434 -14.78 28.73 -0.48
C SER A 434 -15.01 29.08 -1.95
N ILE A 435 -15.89 30.06 -2.19
CA ILE A 435 -16.29 30.51 -3.53
C ILE A 435 -15.05 30.88 -4.37
N ARG A 436 -14.95 30.35 -5.59
CA ARG A 436 -13.85 30.57 -6.55
C ARG A 436 -12.42 30.23 -6.05
N TRP A 437 -12.27 29.67 -4.85
CA TRP A 437 -10.96 29.44 -4.23
C TRP A 437 -10.65 27.94 -4.10
N THR A 438 -11.52 27.21 -3.42
CA THR A 438 -11.30 25.80 -3.12
C THR A 438 -11.44 24.95 -4.38
N ARG A 439 -10.45 24.09 -4.63
CA ARG A 439 -10.48 23.09 -5.72
C ARG A 439 -10.86 21.73 -5.15
N VAL A 440 -11.90 21.11 -5.71
CA VAL A 440 -12.25 19.72 -5.41
C VAL A 440 -11.65 18.84 -6.50
N TYR A 441 -10.93 17.79 -6.12
CA TYR A 441 -10.51 16.71 -7.00
C TYR A 441 -11.26 15.43 -6.60
N LEU A 442 -12.13 14.98 -7.49
CA LEU A 442 -12.93 13.76 -7.32
C LEU A 442 -12.42 12.69 -8.28
N GLY A 443 -11.91 11.59 -7.73
CA GLY A 443 -11.63 10.38 -8.49
C GLY A 443 -12.81 9.44 -8.37
N TYR A 444 -13.35 8.99 -9.50
CA TYR A 444 -14.53 8.14 -9.54
C TYR A 444 -14.38 7.03 -10.56
N LYS A 445 -14.70 5.81 -10.13
CA LYS A 445 -14.88 4.66 -11.00
C LYS A 445 -16.28 4.10 -10.84
N ARG A 446 -17.02 4.00 -11.95
CA ARG A 446 -18.33 3.37 -12.01
C ARG A 446 -18.19 1.90 -11.60
N ARG A 447 -19.06 1.43 -10.70
CA ARG A 447 -19.12 0.05 -10.22
C ARG A 447 -20.53 -0.55 -10.17
N GLY A 448 -21.59 0.26 -10.31
CA GLY A 448 -22.95 -0.26 -10.17
C GLY A 448 -24.04 0.80 -10.24
N LEU A 449 -23.68 2.07 -10.04
CA LEU A 449 -24.58 3.18 -10.34
C LEU A 449 -24.92 3.20 -11.83
N GLY A 450 -26.22 3.36 -12.11
CA GLY A 450 -26.70 3.60 -13.46
C GLY A 450 -26.36 5.02 -13.92
N ARG A 451 -26.40 5.25 -15.23
CA ARG A 451 -26.11 6.58 -15.80
C ARG A 451 -27.00 7.69 -15.22
N ALA A 452 -28.27 7.38 -14.96
CA ALA A 452 -29.22 8.33 -14.38
C ALA A 452 -28.85 8.72 -12.94
N ASP A 453 -28.30 7.81 -12.14
CA ASP A 453 -27.86 8.11 -10.77
C ASP A 453 -26.63 9.02 -10.78
N GLU A 454 -25.66 8.75 -11.66
CA GLU A 454 -24.49 9.61 -11.82
C GLU A 454 -24.89 11.00 -12.31
N GLU A 455 -25.76 11.06 -13.33
CA GLU A 455 -26.29 12.32 -13.86
C GLU A 455 -27.00 13.12 -12.76
N LYS A 456 -27.81 12.45 -11.92
CA LYS A 456 -28.43 13.08 -10.74
C LYS A 456 -27.39 13.71 -9.82
N PHE A 457 -26.32 12.98 -9.46
CA PHE A 457 -25.27 13.53 -8.60
C PHE A 457 -24.56 14.73 -9.24
N PHE A 458 -24.16 14.61 -10.51
CA PHE A 458 -23.45 15.68 -11.20
C PHE A 458 -24.33 16.90 -11.47
N ASN A 459 -25.64 16.73 -11.70
CA ASN A 459 -26.59 17.84 -11.83
C ASN A 459 -26.70 18.61 -10.51
N MET A 460 -26.84 17.92 -9.37
CA MET A 460 -26.84 18.58 -8.05
C MET A 460 -25.53 19.34 -7.79
N CYS A 461 -24.39 18.80 -8.24
CA CYS A 461 -23.13 19.50 -8.15
C CYS A 461 -23.09 20.72 -9.09
N ALA A 462 -23.59 20.61 -10.32
CA ALA A 462 -23.54 21.66 -11.33
C ALA A 462 -24.35 22.92 -10.94
N GLU A 463 -25.35 22.77 -10.06
CA GLU A 463 -26.05 23.91 -9.46
C GLU A 463 -25.11 24.85 -8.69
N ARG A 464 -24.01 24.33 -8.12
CA ARG A 464 -23.12 25.07 -7.21
C ARG A 464 -21.67 25.10 -7.66
N PHE A 465 -21.28 24.26 -8.60
CA PHE A 465 -19.90 24.07 -9.03
C PHE A 465 -19.75 24.12 -10.55
N ASP A 466 -18.64 24.69 -11.01
CA ASP A 466 -18.11 24.42 -12.34
C ASP A 466 -17.35 23.08 -12.29
N ILE A 467 -17.81 22.11 -13.08
CA ILE A 467 -17.28 20.74 -13.10
C ILE A 467 -16.49 20.54 -14.40
N ARG A 468 -15.30 19.96 -14.32
CA ARG A 468 -14.49 19.58 -15.49
C ARG A 468 -13.96 18.17 -15.32
N VAL A 469 -13.96 17.39 -16.40
CA VAL A 469 -13.25 16.12 -16.48
C VAL A 469 -11.78 16.41 -16.82
N ILE A 470 -10.85 15.76 -16.12
CA ILE A 470 -9.41 15.87 -16.38
C ILE A 470 -8.99 14.68 -17.26
N GLY A 471 -8.36 14.96 -18.40
CA GLY A 471 -7.88 13.94 -19.35
C GLY A 471 -8.92 13.41 -20.34
N GLY A 472 -10.12 13.97 -20.39
CA GLY A 472 -11.15 13.64 -21.38
C GLY A 472 -11.34 14.77 -22.41
N GLU A 473 -11.69 14.41 -23.64
CA GLU A 473 -12.19 15.38 -24.62
C GLU A 473 -13.42 16.09 -24.06
N SER A 474 -13.57 17.34 -24.45
CA SER A 474 -14.63 18.29 -24.11
C SER A 474 -16.05 17.70 -24.29
N ALA A 475 -16.52 16.85 -23.38
CA ALA A 475 -17.79 16.13 -23.47
C ALA A 475 -18.87 16.65 -22.49
N LEU A 476 -18.76 17.90 -22.05
CA LEU A 476 -19.87 18.66 -21.48
C LEU A 476 -19.81 20.10 -22.02
N GLY A 477 -20.49 20.30 -23.16
CA GLY A 477 -21.07 21.57 -23.58
C GLY A 477 -20.12 22.75 -23.81
N GLU A 478 -20.06 23.20 -25.07
CA GLU A 478 -19.77 24.59 -25.39
C GLU A 478 -20.64 25.51 -24.53
N GLY A 479 -20.04 26.17 -23.54
CA GLY A 479 -20.76 27.07 -22.67
C GLY A 479 -19.99 27.46 -21.40
N MET A 480 -19.51 28.70 -21.39
CA MET A 480 -18.99 29.46 -20.24
C MET A 480 -17.47 29.35 -19.92
N GLY A 481 -16.79 30.46 -20.22
CA GLY A 481 -15.97 31.14 -19.20
C GLY A 481 -14.50 30.75 -19.11
N VAL A 482 -13.68 31.41 -19.95
CA VAL A 482 -12.25 31.72 -19.82
C VAL A 482 -11.52 31.08 -18.63
N GLY A 483 -11.01 29.87 -18.84
CA GLY A 483 -9.73 29.45 -18.27
C GLY A 483 -8.77 29.28 -19.45
N THR A 484 -7.60 29.90 -19.41
CA THR A 484 -6.57 29.79 -20.46
C THR A 484 -6.34 28.33 -20.84
N MET A 485 -6.53 27.97 -22.12
CA MET A 485 -6.40 26.59 -22.64
C MET A 485 -5.13 25.89 -22.15
N ALA A 486 -4.00 26.62 -22.05
CA ALA A 486 -2.73 26.13 -21.52
C ALA A 486 -2.84 25.46 -20.13
N SER A 487 -3.67 26.00 -19.22
CA SER A 487 -3.83 25.44 -17.85
C SER A 487 -4.62 24.13 -17.82
N VAL A 488 -5.44 23.88 -18.85
CA VAL A 488 -6.26 22.67 -18.99
C VAL A 488 -5.41 21.54 -19.56
N ASP A 489 -4.67 21.82 -20.64
CA ASP A 489 -3.73 20.87 -21.25
C ASP A 489 -2.65 20.45 -20.24
N GLU A 490 -2.25 21.39 -19.40
CA GLU A 490 -1.34 21.16 -18.29
C GLU A 490 -1.88 20.15 -17.27
N GLU A 491 -3.12 20.21 -16.80
CA GLU A 491 -3.64 19.21 -15.86
C GLU A 491 -3.92 17.87 -16.55
N ASN A 492 -4.37 17.89 -17.81
CA ASN A 492 -4.61 16.68 -18.59
C ASN A 492 -3.34 15.83 -18.75
N ALA A 493 -2.19 16.46 -18.95
CA ALA A 493 -0.90 15.78 -19.05
C ALA A 493 -0.44 15.12 -17.73
N LEU A 494 -1.10 15.39 -16.60
CA LEU A 494 -0.76 14.81 -15.29
C LEU A 494 -1.54 13.52 -15.00
N VAL A 495 -2.56 13.18 -15.80
CA VAL A 495 -3.38 11.98 -15.60
C VAL A 495 -2.51 10.74 -15.82
N PRO A 496 -2.37 9.86 -14.82
CA PRO A 496 -1.54 8.67 -14.96
C PRO A 496 -2.21 7.65 -15.87
N GLU A 497 -1.42 6.85 -16.59
CA GLU A 497 -1.92 5.72 -17.42
C GLU A 497 -2.80 4.75 -16.61
N LEU A 498 -2.56 4.65 -15.31
CA LEU A 498 -3.39 3.87 -14.39
C LEU A 498 -4.87 4.25 -14.44
N ALA A 499 -5.22 5.51 -14.74
CA ALA A 499 -6.61 5.96 -14.88
C ALA A 499 -7.33 5.19 -15.99
N ALA A 500 -6.73 5.13 -17.19
CA ALA A 500 -7.28 4.40 -18.33
C ALA A 500 -7.40 2.89 -18.05
N ARG A 501 -6.37 2.31 -17.40
CA ARG A 501 -6.33 0.88 -17.07
C ARG A 501 -7.36 0.46 -16.03
N THR A 502 -7.71 1.36 -15.11
CA THR A 502 -8.68 1.11 -14.03
C THR A 502 -10.09 1.58 -14.37
N GLY A 503 -10.26 2.38 -15.42
CA GLY A 503 -11.53 3.05 -15.74
C GLY A 503 -11.90 4.18 -14.77
N VAL A 504 -10.92 4.68 -13.99
CA VAL A 504 -11.12 5.83 -13.10
C VAL A 504 -11.14 7.10 -13.94
N VAL A 505 -12.15 7.95 -13.68
CA VAL A 505 -12.27 9.29 -14.23
C VAL A 505 -11.96 10.30 -13.13
N LEU A 506 -11.17 11.33 -13.47
CA LEU A 506 -10.85 12.42 -12.57
C LEU A 506 -11.69 13.65 -12.91
N TYR A 507 -12.28 14.27 -11.90
CA TYR A 507 -13.05 15.49 -12.01
C TYR A 507 -12.41 16.59 -11.16
N ARG A 508 -12.41 17.82 -11.68
CA ARG A 508 -12.12 19.04 -10.93
C ARG A 508 -13.38 19.86 -10.77
N MET A 509 -13.69 20.29 -9.56
CA MET A 509 -14.83 21.16 -9.28
C MET A 509 -14.39 22.45 -8.57
N ILE A 510 -14.97 23.57 -8.97
CA ILE A 510 -14.75 24.88 -8.33
C ILE A 510 -16.10 25.52 -8.03
N ARG A 511 -16.31 25.97 -6.80
CA ARG A 511 -17.59 26.55 -6.39
C ARG A 511 -17.85 27.88 -7.13
N ARG A 512 -19.03 27.99 -7.73
CA ARG A 512 -19.53 29.20 -8.41
C ARG A 512 -19.77 30.34 -7.40
N SER A 513 -19.76 31.55 -7.94
CA SER A 513 -20.13 32.78 -7.20
C SER A 513 -21.60 32.80 -6.85
#